data_AF-A0A9D1LLH7-F1
#
_entry.id   AF-A0A9D1LLH7-F1
#
_cell.length_a   1.000
_cell.length_b   1.000
_cell.length_c   1.000
_cell.angle_alpha   90.00
_cell.angle_beta   90.00
_cell.angle_gamma   90.00
#
_symmetry.space_group_name_H-M   'P 1'
#
loop_
_entity.id
_entity.type
_entity.pdbx_description
1 polymer ?
#
loop_
_entity_poly.entity_id
_entity_poly.type
_entity_poly.pdbx_seq_one_letter_code
_entity_poly.pdbx_strand_id
1 'polypeptide(L)'
;QANAVQAVRQVVEYCTEHYGPLSFASEGGSLKLIQARVTGGGYAANGCSLLDEQDFTAQNLSDPEKGAVPGEVFIHELVHQWWGLGNMFDTAGAGSPWSAEGLTVYTTYRIVKELYGDDYAQKHYVNQWRAEVEDYYLNFYIRHPEYLQKLPEAERLRIENDLAYVRWYSEMPLMLLKAEELVGGEEAMDSILHGLFNRELDWSYPYLTYQEFLDACGLTEEDLSLA
;
A
#
# COMPACT_ATOMS: atom_id res chain seq x y z
N GLN A 1 -14.00 -19.60 -14.44
CA GLN A 1 -12.72 -19.59 -13.70
C GLN A 1 -11.82 -18.61 -14.42
N ALA A 2 -11.66 -17.39 -13.88
CA ALA A 2 -10.51 -16.57 -14.27
C ALA A 2 -9.26 -17.37 -13.87
N ASN A 3 -8.35 -17.60 -14.82
CA ASN A 3 -7.17 -18.39 -14.56
C ASN A 3 -6.29 -17.60 -13.58
N ALA A 4 -6.06 -18.10 -12.36
CA ALA A 4 -5.24 -17.41 -11.36
C ALA A 4 -3.87 -16.99 -11.93
N VAL A 5 -3.32 -17.76 -12.87
CA VAL A 5 -2.08 -17.43 -13.60
C VAL A 5 -2.22 -16.15 -14.44
N GLN A 6 -3.37 -15.91 -15.06
CA GLN A 6 -3.60 -14.67 -15.81
C GLN A 6 -3.74 -13.46 -14.86
N ALA A 7 -4.41 -13.62 -13.73
CA ALA A 7 -4.51 -12.55 -12.73
C ALA A 7 -3.14 -12.18 -12.16
N VAL A 8 -2.32 -13.17 -11.78
CA VAL A 8 -0.91 -12.97 -11.38
C VAL A 8 -0.15 -12.19 -12.45
N ARG A 9 -0.29 -12.64 -13.72
CA ARG A 9 0.43 -12.05 -14.84
C ARG A 9 0.04 -10.59 -15.08
N GLN A 10 -1.25 -10.27 -15.00
CA GLN A 10 -1.73 -8.89 -15.16
C GLN A 10 -1.16 -7.94 -14.11
N VAL A 11 -1.13 -8.35 -12.84
CA VAL A 11 -0.54 -7.53 -11.76
C VAL A 11 0.97 -7.35 -11.99
N VAL A 12 1.68 -8.42 -12.33
CA VAL A 12 3.13 -8.36 -12.59
C VAL A 12 3.43 -7.48 -13.81
N GLU A 13 2.66 -7.61 -14.89
CA GLU A 13 2.79 -6.79 -16.10
C GLU A 13 2.53 -5.32 -15.76
N TYR A 14 1.43 -5.02 -15.06
CA TYR A 14 1.11 -3.66 -14.60
C TYR A 14 2.26 -3.04 -13.80
N CYS A 15 2.68 -3.67 -12.69
CA CYS A 15 3.71 -3.09 -11.84
C CYS A 15 5.07 -3.00 -12.56
N THR A 16 5.40 -3.95 -13.44
CA THR A 16 6.63 -3.90 -14.24
C THR A 16 6.60 -2.76 -15.26
N GLU A 17 5.48 -2.53 -15.92
CA GLU A 17 5.30 -1.48 -16.91
C GLU A 17 5.33 -0.09 -16.28
N HIS A 18 4.62 0.10 -15.16
CA HIS A 18 4.52 1.39 -14.49
C HIS A 18 5.74 1.70 -13.63
N TYR A 19 6.23 0.74 -12.82
CA TYR A 19 7.29 1.01 -11.83
C TYR A 19 8.65 0.44 -12.21
N GLY A 20 8.70 -0.55 -13.10
CA GLY A 20 9.94 -1.22 -13.49
C GLY A 20 10.08 -2.64 -12.93
N PRO A 21 11.06 -3.41 -13.43
CA PRO A 21 11.20 -4.82 -13.06
C PRO A 21 11.75 -5.01 -11.65
N LEU A 22 11.27 -6.05 -10.95
CA LEU A 22 11.83 -6.47 -9.67
C LEU A 22 13.30 -6.87 -9.82
N SER A 23 14.17 -6.29 -9.00
CA SER A 23 15.63 -6.54 -9.02
C SER A 23 15.99 -8.01 -8.73
N PHE A 24 15.13 -8.74 -8.03
CA PHE A 24 15.30 -10.14 -7.69
C PHE A 24 14.58 -11.10 -8.64
N ALA A 25 13.91 -10.64 -9.70
CA ALA A 25 13.38 -11.55 -10.71
C ALA A 25 14.55 -12.38 -11.28
N SER A 26 14.42 -13.72 -11.21
CA SER A 26 15.53 -14.63 -11.54
C SER A 26 16.09 -14.39 -12.96
N GLU A 27 17.38 -14.71 -13.18
CA GLU A 27 17.97 -14.72 -14.52
C GLU A 27 17.05 -15.50 -15.49
N GLY A 28 16.41 -14.79 -16.42
CA GLY A 28 15.38 -15.33 -17.32
C GLY A 28 13.96 -14.80 -17.11
N GLY A 29 13.73 -13.85 -16.18
CA GLY A 29 12.47 -13.12 -16.04
C GLY A 29 11.34 -13.91 -15.39
N SER A 30 11.65 -14.98 -14.63
CA SER A 30 10.64 -15.78 -13.95
C SER A 30 10.50 -15.37 -12.47
N LEU A 31 9.26 -15.06 -12.06
CA LEU A 31 8.86 -14.87 -10.67
C LEU A 31 8.23 -16.16 -10.15
N LYS A 32 8.76 -16.72 -9.07
CA LYS A 32 8.22 -17.89 -8.38
C LYS A 32 7.45 -17.41 -7.16
N LEU A 33 6.16 -17.67 -7.14
CA LEU A 33 5.32 -17.46 -5.97
C LEU A 33 5.32 -18.75 -5.14
N ILE A 34 5.76 -18.66 -3.90
CA ILE A 34 5.76 -19.76 -2.93
C ILE A 34 4.77 -19.38 -1.83
N GLN A 35 3.74 -20.20 -1.65
CA GLN A 35 2.86 -20.08 -0.48
C GLN A 35 3.45 -20.88 0.68
N ALA A 36 3.55 -20.29 1.86
CA ALA A 36 4.03 -20.96 3.06
C ALA A 36 3.31 -20.47 4.31
N ARG A 37 3.31 -21.28 5.38
CA ARG A 37 2.88 -20.85 6.71
C ARG A 37 3.99 -20.07 7.38
N VAL A 38 4.03 -18.78 7.14
CA VAL A 38 4.94 -17.84 7.78
C VAL A 38 4.12 -16.86 8.63
N THR A 39 4.74 -16.08 9.50
CA THR A 39 4.05 -15.05 10.30
C THR A 39 4.85 -13.76 10.17
N GLY A 40 4.21 -12.70 9.68
CA GLY A 40 4.88 -11.45 9.30
C GLY A 40 5.22 -11.38 7.80
N GLY A 41 5.42 -10.15 7.32
CA GLY A 41 5.57 -9.80 5.89
C GLY A 41 6.54 -10.69 5.12
N GLY A 42 6.15 -11.01 3.89
CA GLY A 42 6.76 -12.01 3.01
C GLY A 42 8.28 -11.88 2.80
N TYR A 43 8.88 -12.92 2.25
CA TYR A 43 10.30 -12.98 1.91
C TYR A 43 10.46 -12.96 0.39
N ALA A 44 11.30 -12.04 -0.12
CA ALA A 44 11.66 -11.99 -1.53
C ALA A 44 13.18 -12.15 -1.71
N ALA A 45 13.62 -13.26 -2.29
CA ALA A 45 15.01 -13.45 -2.70
C ALA A 45 15.13 -14.49 -3.82
N ASN A 46 16.15 -14.37 -4.68
CA ASN A 46 16.47 -15.34 -5.74
C ASN A 46 15.29 -15.68 -6.67
N GLY A 47 14.43 -14.70 -6.99
CA GLY A 47 13.25 -14.89 -7.83
C GLY A 47 12.09 -15.60 -7.15
N CYS A 48 12.18 -15.84 -5.84
CA CYS A 48 11.11 -16.41 -5.03
C CYS A 48 10.49 -15.31 -4.17
N SER A 49 9.18 -15.16 -4.28
CA SER A 49 8.35 -14.37 -3.38
C SER A 49 7.54 -15.32 -2.50
N LEU A 50 7.61 -15.12 -1.19
CA LEU A 50 6.80 -15.84 -0.20
C LEU A 50 5.54 -15.03 0.11
N LEU A 51 4.38 -15.66 -0.08
CA LEU A 51 3.09 -15.14 0.35
C LEU A 51 2.59 -15.97 1.54
N ASP A 52 2.05 -15.34 2.58
CA ASP A 52 1.53 -16.05 3.74
C ASP A 52 0.25 -16.81 3.34
N GLU A 53 0.17 -18.10 3.67
CA GLU A 53 -1.05 -18.89 3.50
C GLU A 53 -2.25 -18.24 4.19
N GLN A 54 -2.03 -17.47 5.27
CA GLN A 54 -3.09 -16.72 5.96
C GLN A 54 -3.77 -15.68 5.08
N ASP A 55 -3.06 -15.03 4.17
CA ASP A 55 -3.62 -14.05 3.22
C ASP A 55 -4.62 -14.69 2.25
N PHE A 56 -4.55 -16.02 2.09
CA PHE A 56 -5.45 -16.83 1.26
C PHE A 56 -6.52 -17.55 2.07
N THR A 57 -6.67 -17.25 3.36
CA THR A 57 -7.78 -17.78 4.14
C THR A 57 -9.10 -17.19 3.66
N ALA A 58 -10.20 -17.95 3.79
CA ALA A 58 -11.52 -17.44 3.46
C ALA A 58 -11.88 -16.15 4.21
N GLN A 59 -11.29 -15.93 5.39
CA GLN A 59 -11.44 -14.71 6.19
C GLN A 59 -10.75 -13.52 5.52
N ASN A 60 -9.44 -13.60 5.24
CA ASN A 60 -8.69 -12.51 4.60
C ASN A 60 -9.19 -12.24 3.18
N LEU A 61 -9.55 -13.28 2.42
CA LEU A 61 -10.19 -13.13 1.11
C LEU A 61 -11.57 -12.44 1.18
N SER A 62 -12.22 -12.40 2.34
CA SER A 62 -13.51 -11.73 2.52
C SER A 62 -13.40 -10.39 3.27
N ASP A 63 -12.17 -9.93 3.55
CA ASP A 63 -11.92 -8.70 4.27
C ASP A 63 -12.09 -7.48 3.34
N PRO A 64 -13.22 -6.74 3.45
CA PRO A 64 -13.51 -5.62 2.55
C PRO A 64 -12.52 -4.46 2.70
N GLU A 65 -11.78 -4.38 3.81
CA GLU A 65 -10.82 -3.31 4.08
C GLU A 65 -9.50 -3.53 3.33
N LYS A 66 -9.21 -4.78 2.93
CA LYS A 66 -8.08 -5.17 2.06
C LYS A 66 -8.47 -5.34 0.59
N GLY A 67 -9.75 -5.14 0.27
CA GLY A 67 -10.33 -5.29 -1.07
C GLY A 67 -11.76 -5.84 -1.02
N ALA A 68 -12.63 -5.37 -1.90
CA ALA A 68 -14.05 -5.71 -1.92
C ALA A 68 -14.33 -7.18 -2.32
N VAL A 69 -13.34 -7.89 -2.88
CA VAL A 69 -13.46 -9.27 -3.38
C VAL A 69 -12.17 -10.05 -3.09
N PRO A 70 -12.22 -11.39 -2.84
CA PRO A 70 -11.04 -12.27 -2.69
C PRO A 70 -9.89 -12.05 -3.67
N GLY A 71 -10.18 -11.66 -4.91
CA GLY A 71 -9.15 -11.38 -5.92
C GLY A 71 -8.34 -10.13 -5.64
N GLU A 72 -8.89 -9.15 -4.91
CA GLU A 72 -8.26 -7.85 -4.64
C GLU A 72 -7.24 -7.96 -3.51
N VAL A 73 -7.52 -8.75 -2.48
CA VAL A 73 -6.54 -9.11 -1.42
C VAL A 73 -5.33 -9.77 -2.05
N PHE A 74 -5.55 -10.68 -3.01
CA PHE A 74 -4.44 -11.28 -3.76
C PHE A 74 -3.63 -10.26 -4.57
N ILE A 75 -4.29 -9.29 -5.20
CA ILE A 75 -3.61 -8.21 -5.92
C ILE A 75 -2.75 -7.41 -4.94
N HIS A 76 -3.29 -7.02 -3.79
CA HIS A 76 -2.60 -6.29 -2.73
C HIS A 76 -1.32 -6.99 -2.28
N GLU A 77 -1.40 -8.26 -1.89
CA GLU A 77 -0.23 -9.01 -1.43
C GLU A 77 0.83 -9.22 -2.54
N LEU A 78 0.40 -9.28 -3.80
CA LEU A 78 1.31 -9.36 -4.93
C LEU A 78 1.95 -8.00 -5.28
N VAL A 79 1.28 -6.89 -5.00
CA VAL A 79 1.84 -5.54 -5.17
C VAL A 79 2.93 -5.27 -4.12
N HIS A 80 2.87 -5.87 -2.94
CA HIS A 80 3.94 -5.76 -1.93
C HIS A 80 5.32 -6.21 -2.42
N GLN A 81 5.38 -6.97 -3.52
CA GLN A 81 6.64 -7.31 -4.16
C GLN A 81 7.38 -6.06 -4.67
N TRP A 82 6.66 -5.01 -5.09
CA TRP A 82 7.23 -3.71 -5.43
C TRP A 82 7.34 -2.81 -4.20
N TRP A 83 6.24 -2.62 -3.47
CA TRP A 83 6.17 -1.71 -2.33
C TRP A 83 6.23 -2.48 -1.02
N GLY A 84 7.40 -2.49 -0.38
CA GLY A 84 7.66 -3.28 0.82
C GLY A 84 8.88 -4.17 0.64
N LEU A 85 8.90 -5.05 -0.37
CA LEU A 85 10.03 -5.97 -0.60
C LEU A 85 11.02 -5.48 -1.65
N GLY A 86 10.53 -4.96 -2.78
CA GLY A 86 11.36 -4.35 -3.82
C GLY A 86 11.88 -2.98 -3.42
N ASN A 87 11.15 -2.28 -2.57
CA ASN A 87 11.51 -0.98 -2.02
C ASN A 87 11.06 -0.91 -0.55
N MET A 88 12.03 -0.77 0.36
CA MET A 88 11.76 -0.71 1.80
C MET A 88 11.34 0.71 2.20
N PHE A 89 10.50 0.83 3.22
CA PHE A 89 9.99 2.12 3.71
C PHE A 89 10.57 2.42 5.08
N ASP A 90 10.76 3.69 5.38
CA ASP A 90 11.17 4.08 6.72
C ASP A 90 10.02 3.86 7.69
N THR A 91 10.34 3.48 8.93
CA THR A 91 9.37 3.54 10.00
C THR A 91 9.24 4.99 10.40
N ALA A 92 8.44 5.75 9.65
CA ALA A 92 8.03 7.07 10.10
C ALA A 92 7.31 6.90 11.46
N GLY A 93 7.47 7.88 12.37
CA GLY A 93 7.07 7.76 13.78
C GLY A 93 5.61 7.32 13.97
N ALA A 94 5.22 6.95 15.20
CA ALA A 94 3.98 6.26 15.58
C ALA A 94 2.62 6.89 15.18
N GLY A 95 2.58 7.92 14.34
CA GLY A 95 1.37 8.48 13.72
C GLY A 95 1.52 8.85 12.24
N SER A 96 2.62 8.47 11.60
CA SER A 96 2.82 8.78 10.18
C SER A 96 1.92 7.90 9.29
N PRO A 97 1.25 8.48 8.27
CA PRO A 97 0.53 7.69 7.28
C PRO A 97 1.48 7.05 6.26
N TRP A 98 2.70 7.59 6.09
CA TRP A 98 3.68 7.07 5.13
C TRP A 98 4.08 5.63 5.45
N SER A 99 3.79 4.72 4.53
CA SER A 99 3.97 3.29 4.71
C SER A 99 3.96 2.54 3.38
N ALA A 100 4.54 1.34 3.38
CA ALA A 100 4.43 0.42 2.25
C ALA A 100 2.97 0.04 1.94
N GLU A 101 2.14 -0.09 2.98
CA GLU A 101 0.70 -0.34 2.84
C GLU A 101 0.01 0.76 2.04
N GLY A 102 0.29 2.03 2.33
CA GLY A 102 -0.31 3.15 1.59
C GLY A 102 -0.08 3.08 0.08
N LEU A 103 1.16 2.85 -0.34
CA LEU A 103 1.48 2.69 -1.77
C LEU A 103 0.95 1.38 -2.37
N THR A 104 0.88 0.32 -1.57
CA THR A 104 0.31 -0.98 -1.99
C THR A 104 -1.19 -0.87 -2.22
N VAL A 105 -1.93 -0.24 -1.31
CA VAL A 105 -3.37 0.00 -1.43
C VAL A 105 -3.65 0.92 -2.62
N TYR A 106 -2.90 2.01 -2.77
CA TYR A 106 -3.05 2.93 -3.91
C TYR A 106 -2.79 2.23 -5.26
N THR A 107 -1.72 1.43 -5.36
CA THR A 107 -1.42 0.66 -6.57
C THR A 107 -2.50 -0.39 -6.84
N THR A 108 -2.99 -1.07 -5.80
CA THR A 108 -4.11 -2.03 -5.91
C THR A 108 -5.36 -1.34 -6.45
N TYR A 109 -5.68 -0.15 -5.94
CA TYR A 109 -6.75 0.68 -6.46
C TYR A 109 -6.57 0.98 -7.95
N ARG A 110 -5.37 1.38 -8.40
CA ARG A 110 -5.10 1.67 -9.82
C ARG A 110 -5.28 0.43 -10.70
N ILE A 111 -4.82 -0.74 -10.27
CA ILE A 111 -5.04 -2.02 -10.97
C ILE A 111 -6.52 -2.37 -11.04
N VAL A 112 -7.23 -2.30 -9.91
CA VAL A 112 -8.67 -2.59 -9.84
C VAL A 112 -9.47 -1.62 -10.70
N LYS A 113 -9.08 -0.34 -10.74
CA LYS A 113 -9.68 0.68 -11.60
C LYS A 113 -9.56 0.30 -13.08
N GLU A 114 -8.41 -0.21 -13.53
CA GLU A 114 -8.27 -0.70 -14.91
C GLU A 114 -9.09 -1.96 -15.20
N LEU A 115 -9.18 -2.88 -14.22
CA LEU A 115 -9.88 -4.15 -14.39
C LEU A 115 -11.41 -4.00 -14.36
N TYR A 116 -11.93 -3.11 -13.50
CA TYR A 116 -13.36 -3.03 -13.18
C TYR A 116 -13.98 -1.66 -13.43
N GLY A 117 -13.18 -0.65 -13.78
CA GLY A 117 -13.62 0.70 -14.17
C GLY A 117 -13.72 1.70 -13.03
N ASP A 118 -13.81 2.97 -13.41
CA ASP A 118 -13.80 4.13 -12.51
C ASP A 118 -14.91 4.08 -11.45
N ASP A 119 -16.15 3.76 -11.84
CA ASP A 119 -17.30 3.72 -10.93
C ASP A 119 -17.11 2.69 -9.82
N TYR A 120 -16.49 1.55 -10.14
CA TYR A 120 -16.20 0.51 -9.17
C TYR A 120 -15.14 0.99 -8.19
N ALA A 121 -14.01 1.48 -8.70
CA ALA A 121 -12.90 1.94 -7.88
C ALA A 121 -13.29 3.13 -6.99
N GLN A 122 -14.07 4.09 -7.52
CA GLN A 122 -14.59 5.21 -6.74
C GLN A 122 -15.47 4.72 -5.58
N LYS A 123 -16.38 3.77 -5.83
CA LYS A 123 -17.31 3.28 -4.82
C LYS A 123 -16.64 2.43 -3.75
N HIS A 124 -15.74 1.53 -4.16
CA HIS A 124 -15.19 0.49 -3.29
C HIS A 124 -13.84 0.86 -2.66
N TYR A 125 -13.19 1.93 -3.12
CA TYR A 125 -11.95 2.43 -2.52
C TYR A 125 -12.12 3.87 -2.06
N VAL A 126 -12.19 4.82 -3.00
CA VAL A 126 -12.12 6.26 -2.67
C VAL A 126 -13.21 6.72 -1.70
N ASN A 127 -14.46 6.28 -1.90
CA ASN A 127 -15.56 6.63 -0.99
C ASN A 127 -15.40 5.98 0.40
N GLN A 128 -14.88 4.76 0.45
CA GLN A 128 -14.64 4.05 1.70
C GLN A 128 -13.51 4.73 2.49
N TRP A 129 -12.36 4.99 1.84
CA TRP A 129 -11.26 5.69 2.46
C TRP A 129 -11.68 7.05 3.03
N ARG A 130 -12.49 7.81 2.28
CA ARG A 130 -13.00 9.12 2.74
C ARG A 130 -13.84 8.97 4.00
N ALA A 131 -14.77 8.01 4.01
CA ALA A 131 -15.62 7.77 5.17
C ALA A 131 -14.79 7.36 6.41
N GLU A 132 -13.81 6.46 6.23
CA GLU A 132 -12.96 5.99 7.33
C GLU A 132 -12.04 7.10 7.86
N VAL A 133 -11.49 7.95 6.99
CA VAL A 133 -10.68 9.11 7.40
C VAL A 133 -11.54 10.16 8.12
N GLU A 134 -12.76 10.42 7.66
CA GLU A 134 -13.71 11.29 8.37
C GLU A 134 -14.00 10.75 9.78
N ASP A 135 -14.29 9.45 9.91
CA ASP A 135 -14.52 8.80 11.20
C ASP A 135 -13.27 8.81 12.09
N TYR A 136 -12.08 8.65 11.51
CA TYR A 136 -10.80 8.74 12.21
C TYR A 136 -10.62 10.10 12.89
N TYR A 137 -10.86 11.20 12.19
CA TYR A 137 -10.74 12.54 12.76
C TYR A 137 -11.85 12.87 13.76
N LEU A 138 -12.98 12.18 13.71
CA LEU A 138 -14.05 12.25 14.72
C LEU A 138 -13.78 11.37 15.95
N ASN A 139 -12.84 10.42 15.87
CA ASN A 139 -12.52 9.47 16.93
C ASN A 139 -12.14 10.19 18.24
N PHE A 140 -12.66 9.67 19.36
CA PHE A 140 -12.44 10.26 20.68
C PHE A 140 -10.96 10.31 21.07
N TYR A 141 -10.20 9.23 20.83
CA TYR A 141 -8.80 9.15 21.23
C TYR A 141 -7.86 9.96 20.34
N ILE A 142 -8.25 10.24 19.09
CA ILE A 142 -7.54 11.19 18.22
C ILE A 142 -7.74 12.62 18.70
N ARG A 143 -8.97 12.99 19.08
CA ARG A 143 -9.27 14.34 19.59
C ARG A 143 -8.82 14.57 21.03
N HIS A 144 -8.65 13.49 21.80
CA HIS A 144 -8.28 13.52 23.21
C HIS A 144 -7.20 12.46 23.56
N PRO A 145 -5.99 12.57 23.00
CA PRO A 145 -4.93 11.57 23.16
C PRO A 145 -4.45 11.41 24.61
N GLU A 146 -4.68 12.40 25.47
CA GLU A 146 -4.39 12.33 26.90
C GLU A 146 -5.20 11.27 27.65
N TYR A 147 -6.32 10.81 27.09
CA TYR A 147 -7.10 9.70 27.64
C TYR A 147 -6.60 8.34 27.15
N LEU A 148 -6.06 8.27 25.93
CA LEU A 148 -5.46 7.06 25.39
C LEU A 148 -4.28 6.60 26.27
N GLN A 149 -3.44 7.55 26.71
CA GLN A 149 -2.31 7.28 27.59
C GLN A 149 -2.67 6.83 29.01
N LYS A 150 -3.94 6.92 29.41
CA LYS A 150 -4.43 6.48 30.72
C LYS A 150 -4.95 5.05 30.71
N LEU A 151 -5.08 4.43 29.53
CA LEU A 151 -5.56 3.07 29.40
C LEU A 151 -4.48 2.06 29.79
N PRO A 152 -4.88 0.84 30.20
CA PRO A 152 -3.95 -0.28 30.27
C PRO A 152 -3.22 -0.48 28.94
N GLU A 153 -1.94 -0.85 28.99
CA GLU A 153 -1.07 -0.96 27.82
C GLU A 153 -1.68 -1.82 26.69
N ALA A 154 -2.28 -2.97 27.03
CA ALA A 154 -2.89 -3.85 26.04
C ALA A 154 -4.07 -3.19 25.28
N GLU A 155 -4.92 -2.43 25.97
CA GLU A 155 -6.03 -1.70 25.32
C GLU A 155 -5.52 -0.51 24.52
N ARG A 156 -4.51 0.19 25.06
CA ARG A 156 -3.85 1.29 24.36
C ARG A 156 -3.26 0.81 23.03
N LEU A 157 -2.47 -0.26 23.05
CA LEU A 157 -1.85 -0.83 21.85
C LEU A 157 -2.89 -1.32 20.84
N ARG A 158 -4.00 -1.93 21.31
CA ARG A 158 -5.09 -2.32 20.43
C ARG A 158 -5.67 -1.12 19.69
N ILE A 159 -5.99 -0.04 20.42
CA ILE A 159 -6.53 1.18 19.82
C ILE A 159 -5.51 1.87 18.92
N GLU A 160 -4.24 1.94 19.33
CA GLU A 160 -3.16 2.51 18.51
C GLU A 160 -3.02 1.75 17.18
N ASN A 161 -3.12 0.42 17.20
CA ASN A 161 -3.11 -0.41 15.99
C ASN A 161 -4.34 -0.15 15.10
N ASP A 162 -5.54 -0.10 15.68
CA ASP A 162 -6.78 0.20 14.94
C ASP A 162 -6.71 1.59 14.28
N LEU A 163 -6.12 2.57 14.96
CA LEU A 163 -5.93 3.92 14.44
C LEU A 163 -4.84 3.98 13.36
N ALA A 164 -3.72 3.29 13.56
CA ALA A 164 -2.64 3.20 12.56
C ALA A 164 -3.13 2.52 11.27
N TYR A 165 -4.01 1.53 11.39
CA TYR A 165 -4.62 0.88 10.23
C TYR A 165 -5.30 1.89 9.30
N VAL A 166 -6.17 2.77 9.82
CA VAL A 166 -6.84 3.79 9.00
C VAL A 166 -5.84 4.76 8.36
N ARG A 167 -4.76 5.12 9.08
CA ARG A 167 -3.70 5.98 8.54
C ARG A 167 -3.04 5.35 7.31
N TRP A 168 -2.78 4.05 7.35
CA TRP A 168 -2.04 3.34 6.30
C TRP A 168 -2.92 2.89 5.13
N TYR A 169 -4.13 2.40 5.41
CA TYR A 169 -5.00 1.81 4.39
C TYR A 169 -6.00 2.78 3.78
N SER A 170 -6.22 3.95 4.40
CA SER A 170 -7.24 4.90 3.95
C SER A 170 -6.73 6.32 3.82
N GLU A 171 -6.00 6.82 4.81
CA GLU A 171 -5.45 8.19 4.73
C GLU A 171 -4.31 8.30 3.73
N MET A 172 -3.31 7.44 3.81
CA MET A 172 -2.17 7.50 2.89
C MET A 172 -2.58 7.34 1.42
N PRO A 173 -3.47 6.39 1.03
CA PRO A 173 -3.95 6.30 -0.35
C PRO A 173 -4.73 7.53 -0.81
N LEU A 174 -5.50 8.19 0.06
CA LEU A 174 -6.15 9.46 -0.27
C LEU A 174 -5.15 10.60 -0.46
N MET A 175 -4.10 10.66 0.37
CA MET A 175 -3.02 11.61 0.19
C MET A 175 -2.27 11.36 -1.13
N LEU A 176 -2.05 10.10 -1.51
CA LEU A 176 -1.47 9.72 -2.81
C LEU A 176 -2.39 10.09 -3.97
N LEU A 177 -3.69 9.89 -3.85
CA LEU A 177 -4.67 10.31 -4.85
C LEU A 177 -4.71 11.83 -5.01
N LYS A 178 -4.63 12.58 -3.91
CA LYS A 178 -4.50 14.04 -3.94
C LYS A 178 -3.19 14.47 -4.61
N ALA A 179 -2.08 13.79 -4.29
CA ALA A 179 -0.80 14.04 -4.94
C ALA A 179 -0.89 13.77 -6.45
N GLU A 180 -1.55 12.68 -6.88
CA GLU A 180 -1.81 12.36 -8.29
C GLU A 180 -2.51 13.52 -9.01
N GLU A 181 -3.58 14.05 -8.43
CA GLU A 181 -4.29 15.21 -8.98
C GLU A 181 -3.39 16.45 -9.09
N LEU A 182 -2.57 16.72 -8.06
CA LEU A 182 -1.70 17.90 -8.00
C LEU A 182 -0.52 17.83 -8.98
N VAL A 183 0.04 16.64 -9.23
CA VAL A 183 1.16 16.46 -10.17
C VAL A 183 0.72 16.38 -11.64
N GLY A 184 -0.60 16.35 -11.90
CA GLY A 184 -1.17 16.40 -13.24
C GLY A 184 -1.80 15.10 -13.73
N GLY A 185 -2.14 14.19 -12.84
CA GLY A 185 -2.86 12.95 -13.11
C GLY A 185 -1.99 11.70 -13.11
N GLU A 186 -2.63 10.59 -13.47
CA GLU A 186 -2.08 9.22 -13.43
C GLU A 186 -0.71 9.07 -14.09
N GLU A 187 -0.55 9.53 -15.33
CA GLU A 187 0.72 9.39 -16.08
C GLU A 187 1.89 10.10 -15.40
N ALA A 188 1.64 11.28 -14.81
CA ALA A 188 2.67 12.05 -14.11
C ALA A 188 3.06 11.36 -12.79
N MET A 189 2.07 10.87 -12.04
CA MET A 189 2.31 10.10 -10.83
C MET A 189 3.06 8.80 -11.12
N ASP A 190 2.71 8.09 -12.19
CA ASP A 190 3.39 6.86 -12.60
C ASP A 190 4.86 7.12 -12.92
N SER A 191 5.17 8.21 -13.63
CA SER A 191 6.56 8.62 -13.88
C SER A 191 7.33 8.93 -12.60
N ILE A 192 6.68 9.52 -11.60
CA ILE A 192 7.30 9.82 -10.29
C ILE A 192 7.58 8.52 -9.53
N LEU A 193 6.58 7.65 -9.41
CA LEU A 193 6.72 6.36 -8.70
C LEU A 193 7.73 5.45 -9.39
N HIS A 194 7.80 5.46 -10.73
CA HIS A 194 8.86 4.80 -11.49
C HIS A 194 10.25 5.29 -11.07
N GLY A 195 10.44 6.61 -10.99
CA GLY A 195 11.70 7.21 -10.57
C GLY A 195 12.07 6.83 -9.14
N LEU A 196 11.11 6.87 -8.21
CA LEU A 196 11.32 6.50 -6.81
C LEU A 196 11.64 5.02 -6.63
N PHE A 197 10.98 4.13 -7.38
CA PHE A 197 11.25 2.70 -7.34
C PHE A 197 12.65 2.36 -7.85
N ASN A 198 13.10 3.02 -8.92
CA ASN A 198 14.41 2.77 -9.55
C ASN A 198 15.52 3.73 -9.06
N ARG A 199 15.30 4.45 -7.95
CA ARG A 199 16.29 5.40 -7.44
C ARG A 199 17.59 4.72 -7.04
N GLU A 200 18.68 5.48 -7.07
CA GLU A 200 19.94 5.01 -6.51
C GLU A 200 19.82 4.89 -4.98
N LEU A 201 20.11 3.72 -4.44
CA LEU A 201 19.96 3.46 -3.00
C LEU A 201 21.20 3.91 -2.24
N ASP A 202 20.99 4.72 -1.20
CA ASP A 202 21.99 4.91 -0.15
C ASP A 202 22.02 3.67 0.75
N TRP A 203 23.11 2.90 0.67
CA TRP A 203 23.28 1.68 1.47
C TRP A 203 23.32 1.93 2.98
N SER A 204 23.56 3.17 3.42
CA SER A 204 23.49 3.53 4.84
C SER A 204 22.06 3.76 5.32
N TYR A 205 21.14 4.10 4.41
CA TYR A 205 19.72 4.32 4.69
C TYR A 205 18.86 4.03 3.45
N PRO A 206 18.63 2.75 3.11
CA PRO A 206 18.01 2.35 1.84
C PRO A 206 16.47 2.42 1.85
N TYR A 207 15.91 3.25 2.73
CA TYR A 207 14.47 3.36 2.93
C TYR A 207 13.90 4.48 2.08
N LEU A 208 12.70 4.28 1.54
CA LEU A 208 11.94 5.32 0.86
C LEU A 208 11.23 6.15 1.92
N THR A 209 11.68 7.39 2.07
CA THR A 209 11.15 8.35 3.03
C THR A 209 9.98 9.13 2.45
N TYR A 210 9.14 9.67 3.34
CA TYR A 210 8.06 10.56 2.90
C TYR A 210 8.59 11.83 2.23
N GLN A 211 9.73 12.35 2.70
CA GLN A 211 10.34 13.54 2.12
C GLN A 211 10.83 13.28 0.68
N GLU A 212 11.44 12.12 0.40
CA GLU A 212 11.83 11.78 -0.99
C GLU A 212 10.61 11.72 -1.93
N PHE A 213 9.47 11.21 -1.44
CA PHE A 213 8.23 11.22 -2.22
C PHE A 213 7.75 12.66 -2.48
N LEU A 214 7.68 13.49 -1.43
CA LEU A 214 7.27 14.90 -1.55
C LEU A 214 8.19 15.68 -2.50
N ASP A 215 9.50 15.51 -2.37
CA ASP A 215 10.51 16.14 -3.23
C ASP A 215 10.33 15.72 -4.69
N ALA A 216 10.07 14.44 -4.94
CA ALA A 216 9.82 13.93 -6.29
C ALA A 216 8.51 14.45 -6.90
N CYS A 217 7.48 14.68 -6.07
CA CYS A 217 6.25 15.34 -6.49
C CYS A 217 6.38 16.87 -6.61
N GLY A 218 7.42 17.48 -6.03
CA GLY A 218 7.53 18.93 -5.88
C GLY A 218 6.45 19.51 -4.96
N LEU A 219 6.03 18.74 -3.96
CA LEU A 219 4.96 19.07 -3.01
C LEU A 219 5.50 19.19 -1.58
N THR A 220 4.68 19.74 -0.69
CA THR A 220 4.92 19.83 0.75
C THR A 220 3.91 18.99 1.53
N GLU A 221 4.14 18.78 2.83
CA GLU A 221 3.16 18.10 3.70
C GLU A 221 1.82 18.86 3.72
N GLU A 222 1.86 20.19 3.71
CA GLU A 222 0.66 21.02 3.70
C GLU A 222 -0.18 20.82 2.43
N ASP A 223 0.46 20.61 1.28
CA ASP A 223 -0.23 20.34 0.02
C ASP A 223 -1.04 19.04 0.10
N LEU A 224 -0.60 18.06 0.90
CA LEU A 224 -1.25 16.76 1.05
C LEU A 224 -2.19 16.66 2.25
N SER A 225 -2.37 17.74 3.01
CA SER A 225 -3.37 17.79 4.10
C SER A 225 -4.78 17.48 3.58
N LEU A 226 -5.50 16.55 4.22
CA LEU A 226 -6.89 16.21 3.89
C LEU A 226 -7.93 17.02 4.68
N ALA A 227 -7.47 17.89 5.58
CA ALA A 227 -8.29 18.79 6.41
C ALA A 227 -8.68 20.10 5.71
#